data_AF-A0A9P7N8D2-F1
#
_entry.id   AF-A0A9P7N8D2-F1
#
_cell.length_a   1.000
_cell.length_b   1.000
_cell.length_c   1.000
_cell.angle_alpha   90.00
_cell.angle_beta   90.00
_cell.angle_gamma   90.00
#
_symmetry.space_group_name_H-M   'P 1'
#
loop_
_entity.id
_entity.type
_entity.pdbx_description
1 polymer ?
#
loop_
_entity_poly.entity_id
_entity_poly.type
_entity_poly.pdbx_seq_one_letter_code
_entity_poly.pdbx_strand_id
1 'polypeptide(L)'
;MHCLRKFVELGASVNPEGDSVLVQTISYYKLNSTICSDVTHLIDFFLDHGADVNGRTMFGSTAIQELIMAIFAMEGVPSAVKLLKKLLHDLVERGMDLTSPSPAGPSPLCAVMHHRDAQPAWLFRFLCENGATLNSVEVNRFFIHWCRHPRLWSQKRFNMWQHVSKVSPRAVDIAYQTAFTFDDASLYNILIRQRLAASSNEKLVKLAFFSKKRWSWKKIVACRFSGTFTLMDRQENMLHLTVRTYETVPEYSAVDASRDISTLLRGGADITSQNIHGQDPLQLFLDLAPGKKDSLDLLAKLENEMKKAHDTQMKQQLKVVKNRV
;
A
#
# COMPACT_ATOMS: atom_id res chain seq x y z
N MET A 1 45.91 -6.57 -13.92
CA MET A 1 45.95 -5.09 -14.13
C MET A 1 46.96 -4.63 -15.20
N HIS A 2 48.18 -5.16 -15.28
CA HIS A 2 49.21 -4.62 -16.21
C HIS A 2 48.78 -4.58 -17.69
N CYS A 3 48.18 -5.66 -18.21
CA CYS A 3 47.73 -5.69 -19.61
C CYS A 3 46.62 -4.68 -19.91
N LEU A 4 45.61 -4.56 -19.05
CA LEU A 4 44.50 -3.60 -19.23
C LEU A 4 45.00 -2.15 -19.24
N ARG A 5 45.90 -1.82 -18.31
CA ARG A 5 46.55 -0.50 -18.29
C ARG A 5 47.27 -0.24 -19.61
N LYS A 6 48.05 -1.22 -20.09
CA LYS A 6 48.79 -1.07 -21.35
C LYS A 6 47.87 -0.88 -22.55
N PHE A 7 46.72 -1.54 -22.61
CA PHE A 7 45.75 -1.32 -23.68
C PHE A 7 45.20 0.11 -23.68
N VAL A 8 44.81 0.64 -22.52
CA VAL A 8 44.31 2.02 -22.41
C VAL A 8 45.41 3.03 -22.76
N GLU A 9 46.65 2.81 -22.32
CA GLU A 9 47.82 3.63 -22.69
C GLU A 9 48.11 3.60 -24.20
N LEU A 10 47.81 2.48 -24.88
CA LEU A 10 47.93 2.35 -26.33
C LEU A 10 46.70 2.88 -27.10
N GLY A 11 45.76 3.54 -26.40
CA GLY A 11 44.60 4.19 -26.99
C GLY A 11 43.32 3.34 -27.05
N ALA A 12 43.26 2.21 -26.34
CA ALA A 12 42.01 1.46 -26.21
C ALA A 12 40.95 2.30 -25.46
N SER A 13 39.74 2.36 -26.01
CA SER A 13 38.63 3.08 -25.39
C SER A 13 38.13 2.35 -24.14
N VAL A 14 37.94 3.09 -23.04
CA VAL A 14 37.19 2.60 -21.87
C VAL A 14 35.68 2.68 -22.06
N ASN A 15 35.22 3.27 -23.16
CA ASN A 15 33.82 3.31 -23.60
C ASN A 15 33.73 2.73 -25.02
N PRO A 16 33.87 1.40 -25.19
CA PRO A 16 33.76 0.78 -26.51
C PRO A 16 32.32 0.87 -27.05
N GLU A 17 32.14 0.70 -28.36
CA GLU A 17 30.81 0.70 -29.02
C GLU A 17 29.88 -0.47 -28.61
N GLY A 18 30.37 -1.39 -27.77
CA GLY A 18 29.64 -2.54 -27.26
C GLY A 18 29.31 -2.44 -25.77
N ASP A 19 29.63 -3.50 -25.03
CA ASP A 19 29.38 -3.54 -23.59
C ASP A 19 30.25 -2.53 -22.83
N SER A 20 29.62 -1.77 -21.93
CA SER A 20 30.35 -0.96 -20.95
C SER A 20 31.30 -1.83 -20.12
N VAL A 21 32.59 -1.50 -20.17
CA VAL A 21 33.64 -2.18 -19.39
C VAL A 21 33.40 -2.05 -17.88
N LEU A 22 32.81 -0.92 -17.45
CA LEU A 22 32.44 -0.69 -16.06
C LEU A 22 31.35 -1.66 -15.61
N VAL A 23 30.28 -1.80 -16.40
CA VAL A 23 29.17 -2.73 -16.08
C VAL A 23 29.65 -4.17 -16.06
N GLN A 24 30.48 -4.57 -17.04
CA GLN A 24 31.05 -5.91 -17.08
C GLN A 24 31.98 -6.18 -15.88
N THR A 25 32.75 -5.19 -15.45
CA THR A 25 33.62 -5.32 -14.27
C THR A 25 32.82 -5.52 -12.98
N ILE A 26 31.73 -4.76 -12.80
CA ILE A 26 30.83 -4.93 -11.64
C ILE A 26 30.12 -6.30 -11.71
N SER A 27 29.69 -6.74 -12.90
CA SER A 27 29.11 -8.07 -13.09
C SER A 27 30.12 -9.19 -12.77
N TYR A 28 31.39 -9.02 -13.15
CA TYR A 28 32.46 -9.95 -12.79
C TYR A 28 32.70 -10.00 -11.28
N TYR A 29 32.65 -8.85 -10.58
CA TYR A 29 32.70 -8.78 -9.12
C TYR A 29 31.64 -9.67 -8.47
N LYS A 30 30.38 -9.55 -8.94
CA LYS A 30 29.24 -10.33 -8.45
C LYS A 30 29.49 -11.84 -8.52
N LEU A 31 30.18 -12.31 -9.56
CA LEU A 31 30.47 -13.73 -9.77
C LEU A 31 31.70 -14.22 -8.98
N ASN A 32 32.60 -13.33 -8.54
CA ASN A 32 33.90 -13.69 -7.97
C ASN A 32 34.18 -12.95 -6.65
N SER A 33 33.45 -13.32 -5.59
CA SER A 33 33.50 -12.66 -4.27
C SER A 33 34.85 -12.70 -3.57
N THR A 34 35.76 -13.59 -3.95
CA THR A 34 37.08 -13.74 -3.32
C THR A 34 38.10 -12.70 -3.80
N ILE A 35 37.80 -11.95 -4.87
CA ILE A 35 38.76 -11.06 -5.57
C ILE A 35 38.42 -9.57 -5.34
N CYS A 36 37.77 -9.24 -4.22
CA CYS A 36 37.15 -7.92 -4.00
C CYS A 36 38.11 -6.71 -4.15
N SER A 37 39.36 -6.82 -3.70
CA SER A 37 40.31 -5.69 -3.74
C SER A 37 40.71 -5.34 -5.17
N ASP A 38 41.06 -6.35 -5.97
CA ASP A 38 41.62 -6.13 -7.30
C ASP A 38 40.58 -5.57 -8.28
N VAL A 39 39.33 -6.00 -8.12
CA VAL A 39 38.23 -5.48 -8.93
C VAL A 39 37.89 -4.04 -8.56
N THR A 40 38.00 -3.64 -7.29
CA THR A 40 37.81 -2.23 -6.89
C THR A 40 38.84 -1.33 -7.57
N HIS A 41 40.12 -1.73 -7.55
CA HIS A 41 41.18 -1.00 -8.27
C HIS A 41 40.97 -0.93 -9.78
N LEU A 42 40.35 -1.96 -10.37
CA LEU A 42 40.00 -1.94 -11.78
C LEU A 42 38.87 -0.96 -12.09
N ILE A 43 37.86 -0.91 -11.23
CA ILE A 43 36.75 0.06 -11.36
C ILE A 43 37.28 1.48 -11.23
N ASP A 44 38.07 1.77 -10.19
CA ASP A 44 38.70 3.08 -9.99
C ASP A 44 39.52 3.48 -11.22
N PHE A 45 40.34 2.56 -11.73
CA PHE A 45 41.14 2.78 -12.94
C PHE A 45 40.26 3.17 -14.13
N PHE A 46 39.16 2.46 -14.40
CA PHE A 46 38.29 2.80 -15.52
C PHE A 46 37.60 4.15 -15.33
N LEU A 47 37.12 4.45 -14.13
CA LEU A 47 36.48 5.74 -13.83
C LEU A 47 37.47 6.90 -13.97
N ASP A 48 38.71 6.73 -13.55
CA ASP A 48 39.77 7.74 -13.67
C ASP A 48 40.21 7.99 -15.12
N HIS A 49 39.93 7.04 -16.02
CA HIS A 49 40.14 7.18 -17.46
C HIS A 49 38.86 7.57 -18.22
N GLY A 50 37.82 8.01 -17.51
CA GLY A 50 36.60 8.56 -18.11
C GLY A 50 35.60 7.50 -18.58
N ALA A 51 35.59 6.31 -17.96
CA ALA A 51 34.52 5.35 -18.21
C ALA A 51 33.16 5.95 -17.85
N ASP A 52 32.18 5.76 -18.73
CA ASP A 52 30.82 6.25 -18.55
C ASP A 52 30.14 5.47 -17.41
N VAL A 53 29.87 6.19 -16.32
CA VAL A 53 29.17 5.66 -15.13
C VAL A 53 27.75 5.16 -15.46
N ASN A 54 27.15 5.72 -16.51
CA ASN A 54 25.81 5.38 -16.99
C ASN A 54 25.83 4.47 -18.23
N GLY A 55 27.02 3.95 -18.57
CA GLY A 55 27.21 3.01 -19.65
C GLY A 55 26.34 1.77 -19.48
N ARG A 56 26.04 1.11 -20.60
CA ARG A 56 25.14 -0.04 -20.64
C ARG A 56 25.80 -1.23 -21.32
N THR A 57 25.31 -2.42 -21.01
CA THR A 57 25.58 -3.59 -21.85
C THR A 57 24.68 -3.56 -23.09
N MET A 58 24.99 -4.38 -24.08
CA MET A 58 24.16 -4.63 -25.26
C MET A 58 22.77 -5.16 -24.88
N PHE A 59 22.64 -5.79 -23.71
CA PHE A 59 21.36 -6.23 -23.15
C PHE A 59 20.61 -5.11 -22.40
N GLY A 60 21.19 -3.92 -22.27
CA GLY A 60 20.61 -2.79 -21.56
C GLY A 60 20.80 -2.80 -20.05
N SER A 61 21.67 -3.68 -19.50
CA SER A 61 22.01 -3.65 -18.07
C SER A 61 22.86 -2.43 -17.76
N THR A 62 22.59 -1.80 -16.62
CA THR A 62 23.28 -0.59 -16.14
C THR A 62 24.21 -0.92 -14.97
N ALA A 63 25.18 -0.06 -14.70
CA ALA A 63 26.11 -0.23 -13.58
C ALA A 63 25.37 -0.32 -12.23
N ILE A 64 24.33 0.50 -12.03
CA ILE A 64 23.52 0.46 -10.80
C ILE A 64 22.78 -0.87 -10.63
N GLN A 65 22.26 -1.45 -11.71
CA GLN A 65 21.56 -2.74 -11.63
C GLN A 65 22.51 -3.86 -11.25
N GLU A 66 23.67 -3.95 -11.92
CA GLU A 66 24.67 -4.96 -11.56
C GLU A 66 25.18 -4.78 -10.13
N LEU A 67 25.35 -3.53 -9.69
CA LEU A 67 25.80 -3.22 -8.34
C LEU A 67 24.77 -3.63 -7.27
N ILE A 68 23.47 -3.37 -7.50
CA ILE A 68 22.39 -3.83 -6.62
C ILE A 68 22.36 -5.35 -6.54
N MET A 69 22.48 -6.03 -7.68
CA MET A 69 22.52 -7.49 -7.72
C MET A 69 23.76 -8.05 -7.01
N ALA A 70 24.92 -7.39 -7.13
CA ALA A 70 26.11 -7.73 -6.39
C ALA A 70 25.91 -7.57 -4.88
N ILE A 71 25.25 -6.49 -4.42
CA ILE A 71 24.95 -6.28 -3.00
C ILE A 71 24.03 -7.39 -2.47
N PHE A 72 23.02 -7.82 -3.24
CA PHE A 72 22.16 -8.93 -2.84
C PHE A 72 22.90 -10.26 -2.76
N ALA A 73 23.75 -10.56 -3.76
CA ALA A 73 24.54 -11.78 -3.78
C ALA A 73 25.54 -11.85 -2.62
N MET A 74 26.05 -10.70 -2.18
CA MET A 74 27.07 -10.60 -1.12
C MET A 74 26.50 -10.25 0.25
N GLU A 75 25.17 -10.25 0.46
CA GLU A 75 24.55 -9.80 1.72
C GLU A 75 25.08 -10.54 2.96
N GLY A 76 25.53 -11.80 2.81
CA GLY A 76 26.14 -12.61 3.86
C GLY A 76 27.64 -12.36 4.11
N VAL A 77 28.28 -11.44 3.37
CA VAL A 77 29.73 -11.16 3.44
C VAL A 77 29.94 -9.68 3.81
N PRO A 78 30.03 -9.32 5.11
CA PRO A 78 30.03 -7.92 5.56
C PRO A 78 31.15 -7.05 4.97
N SER A 79 32.34 -7.61 4.75
CA SER A 79 33.47 -6.91 4.13
C SER A 79 33.18 -6.53 2.68
N ALA A 80 32.60 -7.44 1.89
CA ALA A 80 32.20 -7.19 0.51
C ALA A 80 31.07 -6.16 0.43
N VAL A 81 30.06 -6.26 1.30
CA VAL A 81 28.96 -5.26 1.37
C VAL A 81 29.51 -3.87 1.72
N LYS A 82 30.48 -3.77 2.63
CA LYS A 82 31.12 -2.49 2.98
C LYS A 82 31.81 -1.86 1.77
N LEU A 83 32.53 -2.66 0.98
CA LEU A 83 33.19 -2.20 -0.25
C LEU A 83 32.17 -1.79 -1.32
N LEU A 84 31.16 -2.63 -1.60
CA LEU A 84 30.10 -2.31 -2.57
C LEU A 84 29.29 -1.08 -2.17
N LYS A 85 29.06 -0.89 -0.87
CA LYS A 85 28.42 0.33 -0.36
C LYS A 85 29.29 1.56 -0.63
N LYS A 86 30.59 1.50 -0.36
CA LYS A 86 31.52 2.61 -0.68
C LYS A 86 31.49 2.91 -2.17
N LEU A 87 31.63 1.88 -3.01
CA LEU A 87 31.57 2.02 -4.46
C LEU A 87 30.26 2.67 -4.93
N LEU A 88 29.11 2.26 -4.37
CA LEU A 88 27.82 2.88 -4.70
C LEU A 88 27.79 4.38 -4.39
N HIS A 89 28.33 4.81 -3.25
CA HIS A 89 28.47 6.22 -2.91
C HIS A 89 29.35 6.94 -3.93
N ASP A 90 30.54 6.41 -4.20
CA ASP A 90 31.52 7.01 -5.10
C ASP A 90 30.94 7.16 -6.53
N LEU A 91 30.18 6.17 -7.02
CA LEU A 91 29.56 6.22 -8.34
C LEU A 91 28.41 7.24 -8.41
N VAL A 92 27.60 7.38 -7.35
CA VAL A 92 26.55 8.41 -7.28
C VAL A 92 27.16 9.81 -7.23
N GLU A 93 28.25 10.02 -6.49
CA GLU A 93 29.00 11.29 -6.50
C GLU A 93 29.58 11.62 -7.88
N ARG A 94 29.92 10.60 -8.68
CA ARG A 94 30.36 10.73 -10.08
C ARG A 94 29.21 10.83 -11.10
N GLY A 95 27.96 10.98 -10.65
CA GLY A 95 26.81 11.22 -11.53
C GLY A 95 26.11 9.95 -12.05
N MET A 96 26.20 8.83 -11.32
CA MET A 96 25.38 7.65 -11.60
C MET A 96 23.88 8.00 -11.55
N ASP A 97 23.18 7.69 -12.62
CA ASP A 97 21.75 7.95 -12.78
C ASP A 97 20.91 6.86 -12.11
N LEU A 98 20.15 7.26 -11.10
CA LEU A 98 19.21 6.40 -10.36
C LEU A 98 17.77 6.50 -10.88
N THR A 99 17.54 7.32 -11.90
CA THR A 99 16.21 7.71 -12.40
C THR A 99 15.88 7.17 -13.77
N SER A 100 16.90 6.92 -14.61
CA SER A 100 16.69 6.37 -15.94
C SER A 100 16.02 4.99 -15.91
N PRO A 101 15.00 4.77 -16.76
CA PRO A 101 14.48 3.44 -16.98
C PRO A 101 15.58 2.57 -17.58
N SER A 102 15.82 1.41 -16.98
CA SER A 102 16.55 0.35 -17.64
C SER A 102 15.61 -0.37 -18.61
N PRO A 103 16.00 -0.56 -19.89
CA PRO A 103 15.24 -1.37 -20.84
C PRO A 103 15.11 -2.83 -20.40
N ALA A 104 16.07 -3.31 -19.62
CA ALA A 104 16.29 -4.73 -19.35
C ALA A 104 15.74 -5.21 -18.00
N GLY A 105 15.28 -4.29 -17.14
CA GLY A 105 14.97 -4.65 -15.77
C GLY A 105 14.23 -3.59 -14.98
N PRO A 106 13.87 -3.91 -13.73
CA PRO A 106 13.20 -2.97 -12.86
C PRO A 106 14.09 -1.76 -12.55
N SER A 107 13.46 -0.64 -12.17
CA SER A 107 14.17 0.49 -11.57
C SER A 107 14.96 0.04 -10.34
N PRO A 108 16.06 0.73 -9.98
CA PRO A 108 16.84 0.43 -8.78
C PRO A 108 15.98 0.28 -7.52
N LEU A 109 15.03 1.20 -7.35
CA LEU A 109 14.14 1.21 -6.19
C LEU A 109 13.16 0.05 -6.20
N CYS A 110 12.62 -0.31 -7.36
CA CYS A 110 11.73 -1.47 -7.52
C CYS A 110 12.48 -2.79 -7.30
N ALA A 111 13.73 -2.91 -7.77
CA ALA A 111 14.57 -4.09 -7.53
C ALA A 111 14.77 -4.34 -6.04
N VAL A 112 15.16 -3.31 -5.29
CA VAL A 112 15.33 -3.40 -3.83
C VAL A 112 14.03 -3.68 -3.11
N MET A 113 12.91 -3.08 -3.52
CA MET A 113 11.61 -3.35 -2.92
C MET A 113 11.24 -4.84 -2.93
N HIS A 114 11.51 -5.53 -4.04
CA HIS A 114 11.17 -6.96 -4.17
C HIS A 114 12.21 -7.89 -3.53
N HIS A 115 13.41 -7.41 -3.21
CA HIS A 115 14.39 -8.20 -2.46
C HIS A 115 14.07 -8.15 -0.97
N ARG A 116 13.55 -9.27 -0.44
CA ARG A 116 13.27 -9.47 1.00
C ARG A 116 12.52 -8.26 1.62
N ASP A 117 11.52 -7.78 0.91
CA ASP A 117 10.63 -6.66 1.26
C ASP A 117 11.35 -5.32 1.50
N ALA A 118 12.32 -4.94 0.66
CA ALA A 118 13.22 -3.81 0.85
C ALA A 118 14.27 -4.04 1.95
N GLN A 119 14.95 -5.19 1.87
CA GLN A 119 16.26 -5.35 2.50
C GLN A 119 17.37 -5.30 1.43
N PRO A 120 18.60 -4.93 1.80
CA PRO A 120 18.95 -4.35 3.10
C PRO A 120 18.39 -2.92 3.23
N ALA A 121 17.85 -2.59 4.41
CA ALA A 121 17.11 -1.33 4.62
C ALA A 121 17.94 -0.06 4.37
N TRP A 122 19.28 -0.15 4.49
CA TRP A 122 20.18 0.96 4.18
C TRP A 122 20.21 1.27 2.68
N LEU A 123 20.14 0.25 1.81
CA LEU A 123 20.19 0.42 0.37
C LEU A 123 18.88 1.05 -0.13
N PHE A 124 17.74 0.56 0.38
CA PHE A 124 16.45 1.18 0.10
C PHE A 124 16.44 2.66 0.48
N ARG A 125 16.92 2.99 1.69
CA ARG A 125 17.01 4.37 2.17
C ARG A 125 17.93 5.21 1.29
N PHE A 126 19.12 4.70 0.98
CA PHE A 126 20.09 5.38 0.15
C PHE A 126 19.50 5.75 -1.22
N LEU A 127 18.80 4.83 -1.88
CA LEU A 127 18.13 5.10 -3.15
C LEU A 127 17.05 6.18 -3.02
N CYS A 128 16.26 6.16 -1.94
CA CYS A 128 15.25 7.18 -1.69
C CYS A 128 15.87 8.57 -1.48
N GLU A 129 16.96 8.66 -0.70
CA GLU A 129 17.66 9.90 -0.38
C GLU A 129 18.37 10.51 -1.61
N ASN A 130 18.78 9.66 -2.56
CA ASN A 130 19.42 10.08 -3.81
C ASN A 130 18.45 10.17 -5.00
N GLY A 131 17.15 10.30 -4.74
CA GLY A 131 16.16 10.63 -5.77
C GLY A 131 15.82 9.51 -6.76
N ALA A 132 16.13 8.25 -6.43
CA ALA A 132 15.73 7.12 -7.27
C ALA A 132 14.21 7.11 -7.49
N THR A 133 13.79 6.85 -8.73
CA THR A 133 12.39 6.94 -9.16
C THR A 133 11.85 5.59 -9.62
N LEU A 134 10.53 5.49 -9.76
CA LEU A 134 9.86 4.32 -10.29
C LEU A 134 9.47 4.51 -11.75
N ASN A 135 9.56 3.43 -12.52
CA ASN A 135 8.98 3.40 -13.86
C ASN A 135 7.45 3.40 -13.76
N SER A 136 6.77 3.97 -14.76
CA SER A 136 5.29 4.05 -14.77
C SER A 136 4.61 2.69 -14.61
N VAL A 137 5.16 1.66 -15.25
CA VAL A 137 4.66 0.28 -15.18
C VAL A 137 4.86 -0.39 -13.82
N GLU A 138 5.76 0.13 -12.98
CA GLU A 138 6.10 -0.42 -11.66
C GLU A 138 5.26 0.17 -10.54
N VAL A 139 4.77 1.41 -10.70
CA VAL A 139 4.13 2.20 -9.63
C VAL A 139 3.04 1.42 -8.91
N ASN A 140 2.14 0.75 -9.64
CA ASN A 140 1.04 -0.01 -9.03
C ASN A 140 1.54 -1.19 -8.18
N ARG A 141 2.50 -1.96 -8.71
CA ARG A 141 3.06 -3.13 -8.00
C ARG A 141 3.81 -2.68 -6.75
N PHE A 142 4.62 -1.64 -6.90
CA PHE A 142 5.37 -1.04 -5.81
C PHE A 142 4.44 -0.47 -4.74
N PHE A 143 3.40 0.28 -5.12
CA PHE A 143 2.41 0.85 -4.20
C PHE A 143 1.73 -0.23 -3.34
N ILE A 144 1.26 -1.29 -3.98
CA ILE A 144 0.61 -2.42 -3.27
C ILE A 144 1.60 -3.08 -2.31
N HIS A 145 2.84 -3.31 -2.75
CA HIS A 145 3.87 -3.90 -1.91
C HIS A 145 4.23 -2.99 -0.73
N TRP A 146 4.33 -1.68 -0.96
CA TRP A 146 4.51 -0.66 0.06
C TRP A 146 3.39 -0.72 1.11
N CYS A 147 2.12 -0.77 0.68
CA CYS A 147 0.97 -0.91 1.59
C CYS A 147 1.04 -2.16 2.47
N ARG A 148 1.53 -3.30 1.94
CA ARG A 148 1.61 -4.57 2.67
C ARG A 148 2.66 -4.60 3.78
N HIS A 149 3.62 -3.67 3.78
CA HIS A 149 4.74 -3.70 4.72
C HIS A 149 4.78 -2.42 5.58
N PRO A 150 4.23 -2.46 6.81
CA PRO A 150 4.14 -1.30 7.68
C PRO A 150 5.42 -0.51 7.87
N ARG A 151 6.57 -1.19 7.93
CA ARG A 151 7.89 -0.55 8.06
C ARG A 151 8.21 0.47 6.96
N LEU A 152 7.62 0.33 5.77
CA LEU A 152 7.89 1.19 4.63
C LEU A 152 7.12 2.52 4.71
N TRP A 153 5.97 2.54 5.37
CA TRP A 153 5.13 3.73 5.48
C TRP A 153 5.07 4.32 6.89
N SER A 154 5.33 3.55 7.94
CA SER A 154 5.33 4.04 9.32
C SER A 154 6.50 4.98 9.61
N GLN A 155 7.64 4.75 8.95
CA GLN A 155 8.89 5.50 9.20
C GLN A 155 9.10 6.69 8.25
N LYS A 156 8.09 7.05 7.43
CA LYS A 156 8.16 8.12 6.41
C LYS A 156 9.41 8.05 5.51
N ARG A 157 9.96 6.85 5.29
CA ARG A 157 11.26 6.66 4.60
C ARG A 157 11.19 6.87 3.09
N PHE A 158 10.03 6.62 2.49
CA PHE A 158 9.81 6.83 1.07
C PHE A 158 8.53 7.62 0.83
N ASN A 159 8.65 8.70 0.07
CA ASN A 159 7.52 9.51 -0.33
C ASN A 159 6.82 8.90 -1.55
N MET A 160 6.01 7.86 -1.33
CA MET A 160 5.23 7.21 -2.39
C MET A 160 4.29 8.20 -3.12
N TRP A 161 3.99 9.34 -2.51
CA TRP A 161 3.05 10.33 -3.03
C TRP A 161 3.57 11.06 -4.26
N GLN A 162 4.88 11.10 -4.49
CA GLN A 162 5.43 11.62 -5.75
C GLN A 162 4.96 10.83 -6.99
N HIS A 163 4.44 9.62 -6.79
CA HIS A 163 3.92 8.74 -7.84
C HIS A 163 2.40 8.56 -7.77
N VAL A 164 1.69 9.28 -6.90
CA VAL A 164 0.26 9.05 -6.63
C VAL A 164 -0.61 9.20 -7.88
N SER A 165 -0.26 10.13 -8.78
CA SER A 165 -0.96 10.37 -10.05
C SER A 165 -0.87 9.19 -11.03
N LYS A 166 0.10 8.28 -10.82
CA LYS A 166 0.29 7.07 -11.64
C LYS A 166 -0.32 5.82 -10.98
N VAL A 167 -0.86 5.94 -9.76
CA VAL A 167 -1.53 4.82 -9.08
C VAL A 167 -2.92 4.63 -9.66
N SER A 168 -3.18 3.44 -10.19
CA SER A 168 -4.47 3.08 -10.76
C SER A 168 -5.55 2.92 -9.67
N PRO A 169 -6.83 3.16 -9.99
CA PRO A 169 -7.94 2.89 -9.07
C PRO A 169 -7.95 1.45 -8.53
N ARG A 170 -7.58 0.46 -9.36
CA ARG A 170 -7.46 -0.94 -8.94
C ARG A 170 -6.40 -1.13 -7.85
N ALA A 171 -5.27 -0.44 -7.94
CA ALA A 171 -4.23 -0.51 -6.92
C ALA A 171 -4.67 0.17 -5.61
N VAL A 172 -5.42 1.27 -5.69
CA VAL A 172 -6.04 1.92 -4.53
C VAL A 172 -7.01 0.97 -3.82
N ASP A 173 -7.84 0.25 -4.57
CA ASP A 173 -8.75 -0.74 -4.00
C ASP A 173 -8.03 -1.86 -3.25
N ILE A 174 -6.95 -2.39 -3.83
CA ILE A 174 -6.12 -3.41 -3.19
C ILE A 174 -5.46 -2.84 -1.93
N ALA A 175 -5.05 -1.56 -1.96
CA ALA A 175 -4.49 -0.90 -0.78
C ALA A 175 -5.52 -0.76 0.35
N TYR A 176 -6.77 -0.38 0.05
CA TYR A 176 -7.84 -0.40 1.07
C TYR A 176 -8.11 -1.80 1.58
N GLN A 177 -8.22 -2.81 0.71
CA GLN A 177 -8.36 -4.20 1.14
C GLN A 177 -7.23 -4.60 2.10
N THR A 178 -6.00 -4.25 1.77
CA THR A 178 -4.82 -4.47 2.63
C THR A 178 -4.91 -3.68 3.93
N ALA A 179 -5.44 -2.45 3.92
CA ALA A 179 -5.63 -1.68 5.14
C ALA A 179 -6.57 -2.37 6.14
N PHE A 180 -7.64 -3.01 5.66
CA PHE A 180 -8.56 -3.77 6.50
C PHE A 180 -7.97 -5.10 7.02
N THR A 181 -6.85 -5.59 6.47
CA THR A 181 -6.15 -6.75 7.02
C THR A 181 -5.29 -6.42 8.24
N PHE A 182 -4.95 -5.15 8.51
CA PHE A 182 -4.20 -4.74 9.69
C PHE A 182 -5.07 -4.58 10.95
N ASP A 183 -4.47 -4.72 12.13
CA ASP A 183 -5.17 -4.64 13.42
C ASP A 183 -5.51 -3.21 13.84
N ASP A 184 -4.89 -2.22 13.19
CA ASP A 184 -5.15 -0.81 13.43
C ASP A 184 -5.47 -0.03 12.13
N ALA A 185 -5.99 1.18 12.31
CA ALA A 185 -6.47 2.03 11.22
C ALA A 185 -5.36 2.84 10.51
N SER A 186 -4.06 2.61 10.80
CA SER A 186 -2.98 3.50 10.38
C SER A 186 -2.88 3.59 8.86
N LEU A 187 -2.85 2.46 8.15
CA LEU A 187 -2.80 2.48 6.69
C LEU A 187 -4.06 3.11 6.10
N TYR A 188 -5.24 2.78 6.62
CA TYR A 188 -6.51 3.39 6.18
C TYR A 188 -6.48 4.92 6.32
N ASN A 189 -6.04 5.43 7.48
CA ASN A 189 -5.93 6.86 7.74
C ASN A 189 -4.91 7.53 6.81
N ILE A 190 -3.82 6.84 6.46
CA ILE A 190 -2.84 7.32 5.46
C ILE A 190 -3.51 7.44 4.09
N LEU A 191 -4.22 6.42 3.63
CA LEU A 191 -4.89 6.43 2.32
C LEU A 191 -5.94 7.56 2.21
N ILE A 192 -6.75 7.75 3.26
CA ILE A 192 -7.76 8.82 3.31
C ILE A 192 -7.11 10.21 3.34
N ARG A 193 -6.06 10.41 4.17
CA ARG A 193 -5.37 11.70 4.26
C ARG A 193 -4.81 12.15 2.92
N GLN A 194 -4.40 11.20 2.09
CA GLN A 194 -3.83 11.45 0.76
C GLN A 194 -4.89 11.55 -0.35
N ARG A 195 -6.18 11.56 0.01
CA ARG A 195 -7.32 11.69 -0.91
C ARG A 195 -7.34 10.61 -1.99
N LEU A 196 -6.80 9.42 -1.69
CA LEU A 196 -6.97 8.26 -2.54
C LEU A 196 -8.39 7.73 -2.36
N ALA A 197 -9.31 8.17 -3.21
CA ALA A 197 -10.68 7.70 -3.18
C ALA A 197 -10.74 6.21 -3.55
N ALA A 198 -11.40 5.40 -2.71
CA ALA A 198 -11.74 4.03 -3.08
C ALA A 198 -12.69 4.04 -4.28
N SER A 199 -12.70 2.98 -5.07
CA SER A 199 -13.57 2.90 -6.25
C SER A 199 -15.05 2.96 -5.92
N SER A 200 -15.45 2.45 -4.75
CA SER A 200 -16.86 2.45 -4.31
C SER A 200 -16.98 2.36 -2.79
N ASN A 201 -17.93 3.14 -2.25
CA ASN A 201 -18.36 3.04 -0.86
C ASN A 201 -18.87 1.64 -0.52
N GLU A 202 -19.52 0.95 -1.48
CA GLU A 202 -20.01 -0.42 -1.29
C GLU A 202 -18.89 -1.38 -0.94
N LYS A 203 -17.78 -1.27 -1.68
CA LYS A 203 -16.61 -2.11 -1.49
C LYS A 203 -15.98 -1.86 -0.12
N LEU A 204 -15.92 -0.59 0.32
CA LEU A 204 -15.42 -0.24 1.64
C LEU A 204 -16.30 -0.79 2.77
N VAL A 205 -17.62 -0.72 2.64
CA VAL A 205 -18.57 -1.30 3.60
C VAL A 205 -18.37 -2.81 3.70
N LYS A 206 -18.31 -3.51 2.55
CA LYS A 206 -18.03 -4.95 2.49
C LYS A 206 -16.71 -5.29 3.19
N LEU A 207 -15.62 -4.59 2.85
CA LEU A 207 -14.31 -4.83 3.44
C LEU A 207 -14.29 -4.62 4.96
N ALA A 208 -14.91 -3.54 5.45
CA ALA A 208 -14.99 -3.28 6.88
C ALA A 208 -15.81 -4.35 7.61
N PHE A 209 -16.96 -4.72 7.06
CA PHE A 209 -17.79 -5.79 7.63
C PHE A 209 -17.02 -7.12 7.71
N PHE A 210 -16.42 -7.57 6.61
CA PHE A 210 -15.69 -8.84 6.58
C PHE A 210 -14.39 -8.85 7.38
N SER A 211 -13.80 -7.68 7.67
CA SER A 211 -12.60 -7.61 8.49
C SER A 211 -12.82 -8.02 9.95
N LYS A 212 -14.08 -8.04 10.42
CA LYS A 212 -14.46 -8.35 11.81
C LYS A 212 -13.68 -7.54 12.85
N LYS A 213 -13.33 -6.30 12.53
CA LYS A 213 -12.58 -5.40 13.41
C LYS A 213 -13.47 -4.25 13.88
N ARG A 214 -13.35 -3.89 15.15
CA ARG A 214 -14.09 -2.77 15.72
C ARG A 214 -13.73 -1.44 15.06
N TRP A 215 -12.44 -1.19 14.82
CA TRP A 215 -11.99 0.08 14.27
C TRP A 215 -12.49 0.30 12.83
N SER A 216 -12.54 -0.78 12.03
CA SER A 216 -12.89 -0.71 10.61
C SER A 216 -14.35 -0.32 10.43
N TRP A 217 -15.25 -0.97 11.16
CA TRP A 217 -16.68 -0.64 11.14
C TRP A 217 -16.92 0.81 11.56
N LYS A 218 -16.33 1.24 12.68
CA LYS A 218 -16.48 2.61 13.18
C LYS A 218 -15.99 3.66 12.19
N LYS A 219 -14.91 3.38 11.44
CA LYS A 219 -14.41 4.28 10.39
C LYS A 219 -15.42 4.40 9.25
N ILE A 220 -16.01 3.29 8.82
CA ILE A 220 -17.02 3.28 7.77
C ILE A 220 -18.29 3.98 8.22
N VAL A 221 -18.83 3.72 9.41
CA VAL A 221 -20.02 4.42 9.92
C VAL A 221 -19.82 5.94 10.01
N ALA A 222 -18.60 6.38 10.32
CA ALA A 222 -18.27 7.81 10.36
C ALA A 222 -18.16 8.46 8.97
N CYS A 223 -18.03 7.68 7.89
CA CYS A 223 -18.05 8.21 6.53
C CYS A 223 -19.46 8.68 6.18
N ARG A 224 -19.57 9.87 5.60
CA ARG A 224 -20.85 10.37 5.07
C ARG A 224 -21.16 9.64 3.76
N PHE A 225 -22.12 8.71 3.81
CA PHE A 225 -22.68 8.09 2.61
C PHE A 225 -23.85 8.91 2.10
N SER A 226 -23.88 9.18 0.80
CA SER A 226 -25.07 9.69 0.12
C SER A 226 -25.95 8.52 -0.30
N GLY A 227 -27.16 8.43 0.26
CA GLY A 227 -28.21 7.51 -0.17
C GLY A 227 -28.43 6.28 0.74
N THR A 228 -29.50 5.54 0.45
CA THR A 228 -29.85 4.27 1.09
C THR A 228 -28.95 3.17 0.54
N PHE A 229 -27.82 2.96 1.19
CA PHE A 229 -26.90 1.89 0.84
C PHE A 229 -27.53 0.53 1.17
N THR A 230 -27.64 -0.36 0.19
CA THR A 230 -28.05 -1.76 0.36
C THR A 230 -26.98 -2.70 -0.20
N LEU A 231 -26.59 -3.70 0.58
CA LEU A 231 -25.73 -4.78 0.07
C LEU A 231 -26.53 -5.65 -0.89
N MET A 232 -26.05 -5.76 -2.13
CA MET A 232 -26.79 -6.38 -3.24
C MET A 232 -27.26 -7.81 -2.99
N ASP A 233 -26.55 -8.60 -2.18
CA ASP A 233 -26.85 -10.01 -1.95
C ASP A 233 -27.94 -10.23 -0.89
N ARG A 234 -28.15 -9.28 0.03
CA ARG A 234 -29.13 -9.42 1.13
C ARG A 234 -30.11 -8.26 1.28
N GLN A 235 -29.99 -7.23 0.44
CA GLN A 235 -30.69 -5.94 0.60
C GLN A 235 -30.53 -5.36 2.02
N GLU A 236 -29.44 -5.72 2.71
CA GLU A 236 -29.17 -5.23 4.05
C GLU A 236 -28.59 -3.82 3.98
N ASN A 237 -29.20 -2.89 4.71
CA ASN A 237 -28.65 -1.55 4.88
C ASN A 237 -27.59 -1.50 6.01
N MET A 238 -26.97 -0.34 6.19
CA MET A 238 -25.94 -0.14 7.23
C MET A 238 -26.41 -0.43 8.67
N LEU A 239 -27.70 -0.33 8.97
CA LEU A 239 -28.25 -0.64 10.28
C LEU A 239 -28.27 -2.15 10.53
N HIS A 240 -28.71 -2.96 9.54
CA HIS A 240 -28.64 -4.42 9.60
C HIS A 240 -27.20 -4.90 9.81
N LEU A 241 -26.25 -4.31 9.09
CA LEU A 241 -24.84 -4.67 9.22
C LEU A 241 -24.24 -4.27 10.56
N THR A 242 -24.72 -3.17 11.15
CA THR A 242 -24.32 -2.78 12.51
C THR A 242 -24.79 -3.81 13.53
N VAL A 243 -26.00 -4.33 13.38
CA VAL A 243 -26.52 -5.43 14.21
C VAL A 243 -25.68 -6.71 14.04
N ARG A 244 -25.36 -7.11 12.81
CA ARG A 244 -24.47 -8.26 12.56
C ARG A 244 -23.05 -8.06 13.08
N THR A 245 -22.54 -6.85 13.02
CA THR A 245 -21.20 -6.52 13.55
C THR A 245 -21.23 -6.60 15.08
N TYR A 246 -22.31 -6.17 15.73
CA TYR A 246 -22.52 -6.37 17.16
C TYR A 246 -22.54 -7.85 17.54
N GLU A 247 -23.16 -8.71 16.76
CA GLU A 247 -23.14 -10.14 17.04
C GLU A 247 -21.75 -10.77 16.79
N THR A 248 -21.15 -10.52 15.62
CA THR A 248 -19.93 -11.21 15.17
C THR A 248 -18.60 -10.69 15.72
N VAL A 249 -18.50 -9.43 16.16
CA VAL A 249 -17.23 -8.82 16.59
C VAL A 249 -17.19 -8.74 18.12
N PRO A 250 -16.36 -9.55 18.81
CA PRO A 250 -16.37 -9.64 20.27
C PRO A 250 -16.19 -8.29 20.99
N GLU A 251 -15.27 -7.46 20.50
CA GLU A 251 -14.94 -6.15 21.09
C GLU A 251 -15.98 -5.05 20.80
N TYR A 252 -16.95 -5.30 19.92
CA TYR A 252 -17.95 -4.32 19.53
C TYR A 252 -19.15 -4.38 20.49
N SER A 253 -19.20 -3.41 21.41
CA SER A 253 -20.19 -3.33 22.49
C SER A 253 -21.55 -2.76 22.04
N ALA A 254 -22.58 -2.94 22.86
CA ALA A 254 -23.90 -2.34 22.68
C ALA A 254 -23.83 -0.81 22.68
N VAL A 255 -22.89 -0.23 23.45
CA VAL A 255 -22.62 1.22 23.48
C VAL A 255 -22.02 1.71 22.16
N ASP A 256 -21.14 0.93 21.54
CA ASP A 256 -20.64 1.25 20.20
C ASP A 256 -21.76 1.13 19.17
N ALA A 257 -22.48 0.01 19.13
CA ALA A 257 -23.58 -0.22 18.20
C ALA A 257 -24.67 0.86 18.31
N SER A 258 -25.08 1.22 19.52
CA SER A 258 -26.10 2.26 19.78
C SER A 258 -25.70 3.63 19.25
N ARG A 259 -24.43 4.00 19.40
CA ARG A 259 -23.86 5.26 18.90
C ARG A 259 -23.77 5.27 17.38
N ASP A 260 -23.35 4.16 16.80
CA ASP A 260 -23.21 4.01 15.36
C ASP A 260 -24.59 4.00 14.68
N ILE A 261 -25.58 3.30 15.24
CA ILE A 261 -26.99 3.38 14.83
C ILE A 261 -27.49 4.83 14.89
N SER A 262 -27.27 5.53 16.00
CA SER A 262 -27.70 6.93 16.12
C SER A 262 -27.03 7.84 15.07
N THR A 263 -25.79 7.54 14.70
CA THR A 263 -25.06 8.26 13.65
C THR A 263 -25.65 7.99 12.27
N LEU A 264 -25.95 6.73 11.96
CA LEU A 264 -26.58 6.32 10.71
C LEU A 264 -27.99 6.92 10.56
N LEU A 265 -28.81 6.90 11.61
CA LEU A 265 -30.15 7.49 11.60
C LEU A 265 -30.10 9.00 11.35
N ARG A 266 -29.17 9.73 11.97
CA ARG A 266 -28.94 11.15 11.68
C ARG A 266 -28.47 11.40 10.23
N GLY A 267 -27.82 10.40 9.63
CA GLY A 267 -27.44 10.40 8.22
C GLY A 267 -28.58 10.06 7.27
N GLY A 268 -29.79 9.78 7.77
CA GLY A 268 -30.96 9.43 6.96
C GLY A 268 -31.09 7.94 6.65
N ALA A 269 -30.38 7.06 7.37
CA ALA A 269 -30.62 5.63 7.26
C ALA A 269 -32.04 5.29 7.73
N ASP A 270 -32.73 4.44 6.97
CA ASP A 270 -34.10 4.02 7.28
C ASP A 270 -34.08 2.76 8.18
N ILE A 271 -34.55 2.91 9.41
CA ILE A 271 -34.67 1.81 10.37
C ILE A 271 -35.81 0.84 10.03
N THR A 272 -36.77 1.24 9.19
CA THR A 272 -37.92 0.40 8.80
C THR A 272 -37.67 -0.42 7.54
N SER A 273 -36.55 -0.15 6.85
CA SER A 273 -36.14 -0.91 5.67
C SER A 273 -36.01 -2.39 6.00
N GLN A 274 -36.60 -3.23 5.15
CA GLN A 274 -36.52 -4.68 5.27
C GLN A 274 -35.42 -5.24 4.37
N ASN A 275 -34.75 -6.29 4.82
CA ASN A 275 -33.81 -7.09 4.02
C ASN A 275 -34.56 -8.10 3.11
N ILE A 276 -33.84 -8.95 2.37
CA ILE A 276 -34.45 -9.99 1.50
C ILE A 276 -35.31 -11.02 2.25
N HIS A 277 -35.17 -11.11 3.56
CA HIS A 277 -35.94 -12.01 4.42
C HIS A 277 -37.16 -11.30 5.04
N GLY A 278 -37.44 -10.04 4.67
CA GLY A 278 -38.51 -9.24 5.26
C GLY A 278 -38.19 -8.72 6.66
N GLN A 279 -36.95 -8.89 7.14
CA GLN A 279 -36.55 -8.46 8.47
C GLN A 279 -36.07 -7.02 8.44
N ASP A 280 -36.55 -6.21 9.36
CA ASP A 280 -35.92 -4.94 9.72
C ASP A 280 -34.72 -5.17 10.68
N PRO A 281 -33.93 -4.14 11.03
CA PRO A 281 -32.79 -4.30 11.95
C PRO A 281 -33.16 -4.82 13.35
N LEU A 282 -34.35 -4.51 13.88
CA LEU A 282 -34.82 -4.99 15.17
C LEU A 282 -35.19 -6.48 15.09
N GLN A 283 -35.93 -6.86 14.06
CA GLN A 283 -36.28 -8.26 13.80
C GLN A 283 -35.03 -9.12 13.59
N LEU A 284 -34.08 -8.63 12.79
CA LEU A 284 -32.79 -9.30 12.61
C LEU A 284 -32.04 -9.45 13.95
N PHE A 285 -32.07 -8.43 14.82
CA PHE A 285 -31.44 -8.51 16.13
C PHE A 285 -32.07 -9.61 17.01
N LEU A 286 -33.40 -9.69 17.03
CA LEU A 286 -34.14 -10.71 17.78
C LEU A 286 -33.83 -12.12 17.26
N ASP A 287 -33.80 -12.29 15.95
CA ASP A 287 -33.54 -13.60 15.31
C ASP A 287 -32.10 -14.08 15.49
N LEU A 288 -31.14 -13.15 15.56
CA LEU A 288 -29.75 -13.50 15.87
C LEU A 288 -29.54 -13.91 17.33
N ALA A 289 -30.44 -13.51 18.25
CA ALA A 289 -30.40 -13.80 19.67
C ALA A 289 -28.99 -13.67 20.29
N PRO A 290 -28.33 -12.49 20.19
CA PRO A 290 -26.92 -12.35 20.55
C PRO A 290 -26.68 -12.64 22.03
N GLY A 291 -25.82 -13.64 22.31
CA GLY A 291 -25.48 -14.07 23.68
C GLY A 291 -24.58 -13.11 24.46
N LYS A 292 -24.47 -11.84 24.05
CA LYS A 292 -23.66 -10.82 24.71
C LYS A 292 -24.38 -10.26 25.94
N LYS A 293 -23.62 -9.98 27.01
CA LYS A 293 -24.16 -9.52 28.31
C LYS A 293 -24.91 -8.18 28.20
N ASP A 294 -24.52 -7.34 27.26
CA ASP A 294 -25.07 -6.01 27.00
C ASP A 294 -26.15 -6.00 25.89
N SER A 295 -26.70 -7.17 25.51
CA SER A 295 -27.71 -7.27 24.45
C SER A 295 -29.02 -6.54 24.77
N LEU A 296 -29.44 -6.54 26.03
CA LEU A 296 -30.66 -5.84 26.46
C LEU A 296 -30.58 -4.32 26.24
N ASP A 297 -29.39 -3.72 26.37
CA ASP A 297 -29.21 -2.29 26.14
C ASP A 297 -29.40 -1.93 24.66
N LEU A 298 -28.86 -2.77 23.76
CA LEU A 298 -29.02 -2.57 22.32
C LEU A 298 -30.45 -2.86 21.87
N LEU A 299 -31.11 -3.86 22.45
CA LEU A 299 -32.53 -4.17 22.20
C LEU A 299 -33.41 -2.96 22.52
N ALA A 300 -33.30 -2.44 23.74
CA ALA A 300 -34.08 -1.28 24.18
C ALA A 300 -33.84 -0.06 23.28
N LYS A 301 -32.60 0.12 22.79
CA LYS A 301 -32.27 1.18 21.82
C LYS A 301 -33.00 0.97 20.49
N LEU A 302 -32.95 -0.24 19.91
CA LEU A 302 -33.60 -0.54 18.63
C LEU A 302 -35.13 -0.41 18.73
N GLU A 303 -35.76 -0.93 19.78
CA GLU A 303 -37.20 -0.80 20.03
C GLU A 303 -37.63 0.67 20.10
N ASN A 304 -36.88 1.49 20.83
CA ASN A 304 -37.18 2.91 20.97
C ASN A 304 -37.06 3.67 19.63
N GLU A 305 -36.00 3.44 18.86
CA GLU A 305 -35.85 4.09 17.54
C GLU A 305 -36.89 3.59 16.54
N MET A 306 -37.26 2.31 16.58
CA MET A 306 -38.31 1.74 15.74
C MET A 306 -39.67 2.36 16.06
N LYS A 307 -40.02 2.52 17.34
CA LYS A 307 -41.25 3.19 17.78
C LYS A 307 -41.32 4.63 17.27
N LYS A 308 -40.22 5.39 17.40
CA LYS A 308 -40.14 6.78 16.91
C LYS A 308 -40.35 6.88 15.39
N ALA A 309 -39.81 5.92 14.63
CA ALA A 309 -39.98 5.88 13.18
C ALA A 309 -41.45 5.68 12.78
N HIS A 310 -42.14 4.71 13.41
CA HIS A 310 -43.57 4.47 13.21
C HIS A 310 -44.43 5.69 13.58
N ASP A 311 -44.17 6.31 14.74
CA ASP A 311 -44.88 7.52 15.17
C ASP A 311 -44.71 8.67 14.17
N THR A 312 -43.52 8.80 13.60
CA THR A 312 -43.20 9.82 12.59
C THR A 312 -43.93 9.55 11.28
N GLN A 313 -43.93 8.30 10.81
CA GLN A 313 -44.64 7.89 9.59
C GLN A 313 -46.16 8.08 9.73
N MET A 314 -46.74 7.70 10.87
CA MET A 314 -48.17 7.90 11.15
C MET A 314 -48.54 9.39 11.13
N LYS A 315 -47.71 10.25 11.76
CA LYS A 315 -47.90 11.72 11.71
C LYS A 315 -47.81 12.28 10.30
N GLN A 316 -46.92 11.76 9.46
CA GLN A 316 -46.81 12.17 8.06
C GLN A 316 -48.03 11.75 7.25
N GLN A 317 -48.53 10.53 7.42
CA GLN A 317 -49.75 10.05 6.77
C GLN A 317 -50.97 10.89 7.15
N LEU A 318 -51.14 11.21 8.44
CA LEU A 318 -52.23 12.08 8.90
C LEU A 318 -52.17 13.49 8.31
N LYS A 319 -50.98 14.06 8.11
CA LYS A 319 -50.82 15.36 7.43
C LYS A 319 -51.24 15.30 5.96
N VAL A 320 -50.88 14.22 5.25
CA VAL A 320 -51.27 14.05 3.84
C VAL A 320 -52.78 13.92 3.70
N VAL A 321 -53.44 13.19 4.61
CA VAL A 321 -54.91 13.06 4.61
C VAL A 321 -55.58 14.42 4.86
N LYS A 322 -55.10 15.19 5.84
CA LYS A 322 -55.66 16.53 6.15
C LYS A 322 -55.52 17.54 5.01
N ASN A 323 -54.47 17.43 4.19
CA ASN A 323 -54.27 18.35 3.06
C ASN A 323 -55.11 17.98 1.83
N ARG A 324 -55.81 16.85 1.83
CA ARG A 324 -56.68 16.39 0.74
C ARG A 324 -58.18 16.67 0.99
N VAL A 325 -58.53 17.10 2.20
CA VAL A 325 -59.89 17.48 2.62
C VAL A 325 -59.96 19.00 2.64
#